data_AF-A0A835KDT0-F1
#
_entry.id   AF-A0A835KDT0-F1
#
_cell.length_a   1.000
_cell.length_b   1.000
_cell.length_c   1.000
_cell.angle_alpha   90.00
_cell.angle_beta   90.00
_cell.angle_gamma   90.00
#
_symmetry.space_group_name_H-M   'P 1'
#
loop_
_entity.id
_entity.type
_entity.pdbx_description
1 polymer ?
#
loop_
_entity_poly.entity_id
_entity_poly.type
_entity_poly.pdbx_seq_one_letter_code
_entity_poly.pdbx_strand_id
1 'polypeptide(L)'
;MAPAASGEHRRGASRSLRPRRGVLVLAVLTLLAATATVAGAQLSSEDYYDASCPAALLTIRSAVATAVLIDRRMGASLLRLHFHDCFGCDASVLLDDTASFTGEKGAGPNAGSLRGFDVIDNIKMLLELMCPQTVSCADILAVAARDSVAQLGGPSWTVPLGRRDATTASASLANSDLPGPTSNLNGLLNSFSNKGFTTTDMVALSGAHTVGRAQCRNCRARIYNDTDIDASFAASLRGSCPAQGGDGALEPLDESSPDDFDNTYFGNLVAWRGLLHSDQALFSGGGGGGGATDGLVRAYASSADRWGSDFAAAMVKMASISPLTGTNGEIRVNCRRVN
;
A
#
# COMPACT_ATOMS: atom_id res chain seq x y z
N MET A 1 -63.17 42.31 73.74
CA MET A 1 -62.42 41.17 74.34
C MET A 1 -62.46 40.02 73.35
N ALA A 2 -61.31 39.60 72.83
CA ALA A 2 -61.16 38.47 71.89
C ALA A 2 -61.48 37.13 72.59
N PRO A 3 -61.83 36.06 71.83
CA PRO A 3 -60.85 35.12 71.23
C PRO A 3 -61.21 34.71 69.76
N ALA A 4 -60.25 34.42 68.87
CA ALA A 4 -59.59 33.13 68.54
C ALA A 4 -60.56 31.96 68.14
N ALA A 5 -60.30 31.00 67.25
CA ALA A 5 -59.44 30.73 66.07
C ALA A 5 -59.55 29.20 65.82
N SER A 6 -59.83 28.72 64.60
CA SER A 6 -59.50 27.36 64.09
C SER A 6 -60.19 27.13 62.73
N GLY A 7 -59.57 26.75 61.60
CA GLY A 7 -58.26 26.14 61.37
C GLY A 7 -58.43 24.78 60.68
N GLU A 8 -58.63 24.78 59.36
CA GLU A 8 -58.93 23.62 58.51
C GLU A 8 -57.67 22.78 58.22
N HIS A 9 -57.78 21.44 58.31
CA HIS A 9 -56.64 20.52 58.21
C HIS A 9 -56.76 19.63 56.95
N ARG A 10 -55.97 19.94 55.89
CA ARG A 10 -55.73 19.04 54.74
C ARG A 10 -54.48 18.19 55.00
N ARG A 11 -54.63 16.85 54.96
CA ARG A 11 -53.55 15.87 55.03
C ARG A 11 -52.90 15.68 53.65
N GLY A 12 -51.61 15.99 53.54
CA GLY A 12 -50.74 15.55 52.43
C GLY A 12 -49.89 14.36 52.88
N ALA A 13 -49.93 13.26 52.14
CA ALA A 13 -49.11 12.07 52.39
C ALA A 13 -47.80 12.16 51.59
N SER A 14 -46.65 12.22 52.28
CA SER A 14 -45.33 12.07 51.65
C SER A 14 -44.95 10.58 51.59
N ARG A 15 -44.81 10.02 50.39
CA ARG A 15 -44.21 8.70 50.18
C ARG A 15 -42.69 8.81 50.23
N SER A 16 -42.04 8.15 51.19
CA SER A 16 -40.58 7.98 51.20
C SER A 16 -40.18 6.85 50.25
N LEU A 17 -39.42 7.14 49.20
CA LEU A 17 -38.71 6.10 48.44
C LEU A 17 -37.42 5.74 49.18
N ARG A 18 -37.32 4.51 49.70
CA ARG A 18 -36.04 3.92 50.12
C ARG A 18 -35.43 3.17 48.92
N PRO A 19 -34.15 3.39 48.57
CA PRO A 19 -33.51 2.60 47.51
C PRO A 19 -33.19 1.20 48.04
N ARG A 20 -33.61 0.18 47.28
CA ARG A 20 -33.33 -1.24 47.56
C ARG A 20 -31.85 -1.52 47.28
N ARG A 21 -31.07 -1.78 48.34
CA ARG A 21 -29.63 -2.10 48.29
C ARG A 21 -29.25 -3.28 47.36
N GLY A 22 -30.19 -4.15 47.00
CA GLY A 22 -29.95 -5.28 46.08
C GLY A 22 -29.92 -4.93 44.59
N VAL A 23 -30.49 -3.79 44.16
CA VAL A 23 -30.51 -3.40 42.72
C VAL A 23 -29.17 -2.79 42.30
N LEU A 24 -28.46 -2.15 43.24
CA LEU A 24 -27.20 -1.47 42.96
C LEU A 24 -26.04 -2.46 42.69
N VAL A 25 -26.02 -3.63 43.35
CA VAL A 25 -24.95 -4.63 43.19
C VAL A 25 -25.06 -5.37 41.84
N LEU A 26 -26.28 -5.64 41.37
CA LEU A 26 -26.49 -6.28 40.07
C LEU A 26 -26.17 -5.33 38.90
N ALA A 27 -26.43 -4.02 39.06
CA ALA A 27 -26.08 -2.99 38.09
C ALA A 27 -24.56 -2.77 37.97
N VAL A 28 -23.80 -2.96 39.06
CA VAL A 28 -22.33 -2.86 39.03
C VAL A 28 -21.70 -4.10 38.36
N LEU A 29 -22.26 -5.29 38.57
CA LEU A 29 -21.78 -6.52 37.91
C LEU A 29 -22.10 -6.56 36.41
N THR A 30 -23.22 -5.98 35.96
CA THR A 30 -23.51 -5.83 34.52
C THR A 30 -22.73 -4.69 33.87
N LEU A 31 -22.34 -3.65 34.63
CA LEU A 31 -21.48 -2.57 34.13
C LEU A 31 -20.01 -3.00 34.02
N LEU A 32 -19.53 -3.97 34.82
CA LEU A 32 -18.21 -4.58 34.64
C LEU A 32 -18.13 -5.55 33.45
N ALA A 33 -19.27 -6.08 32.97
CA ALA A 33 -19.33 -6.98 31.81
C ALA A 33 -19.42 -6.23 30.45
N ALA A 34 -19.58 -4.91 30.45
CA ALA A 34 -19.79 -4.10 29.25
C ALA A 34 -18.57 -3.24 28.84
N THR A 35 -17.38 -3.57 29.34
CA THR A 35 -16.11 -3.03 28.83
C THR A 35 -15.28 -4.12 28.16
N ALA A 36 -15.92 -4.96 27.35
CA ALA A 36 -15.20 -5.51 26.21
C ALA A 36 -14.93 -4.33 25.27
N THR A 37 -13.81 -3.63 25.48
CA THR A 37 -13.23 -2.83 24.42
C THR A 37 -13.14 -3.74 23.23
N VAL A 38 -13.88 -3.44 22.16
CA VAL A 38 -13.55 -3.98 20.84
C VAL A 38 -12.16 -3.40 20.55
N ALA A 39 -11.13 -4.10 20.99
CA ALA A 39 -9.78 -3.81 20.59
C ALA A 39 -9.77 -4.10 19.08
N GLY A 40 -9.89 -3.05 18.27
CA GLY A 40 -9.54 -3.17 16.86
C GLY A 40 -8.11 -3.69 16.86
N ALA A 41 -7.90 -4.92 16.41
CA ALA A 41 -6.57 -5.49 16.32
C ALA A 41 -5.76 -4.56 15.41
N GLN A 42 -4.77 -3.87 15.97
CA GLN A 42 -3.86 -3.08 15.16
C GLN A 42 -2.82 -4.02 14.54
N LEU A 43 -2.25 -3.63 13.41
CA LEU A 43 -1.09 -4.33 12.88
C LEU A 43 -0.02 -4.41 13.97
N SER A 44 0.55 -5.59 14.12
CA SER A 44 1.54 -5.90 15.15
C SER A 44 2.95 -5.82 14.58
N SER A 45 3.95 -5.93 15.45
CA SER A 45 5.35 -6.04 15.07
C SER A 45 5.63 -7.29 14.21
N GLU A 46 6.84 -7.37 13.66
CA GLU A 46 7.27 -8.50 12.80
C GLU A 46 7.23 -9.88 13.50
N ASP A 47 7.09 -9.92 14.82
CA ASP A 47 6.96 -11.13 15.63
C ASP A 47 5.54 -11.74 15.64
N TYR A 48 4.58 -11.15 14.92
CA TYR A 48 3.18 -11.60 14.87
C TYR A 48 3.02 -13.11 14.59
N TYR A 49 3.89 -13.68 13.75
CA TYR A 49 3.85 -15.10 13.39
C TYR A 49 4.85 -15.98 14.17
N ASP A 50 5.64 -15.43 15.09
CA ASP A 50 6.74 -16.17 15.74
C ASP A 50 6.25 -17.39 16.53
N ALA A 51 5.05 -17.31 17.12
CA ALA A 51 4.45 -18.41 17.86
C ALA A 51 3.62 -19.37 16.98
N SER A 52 2.96 -18.85 15.95
CA SER A 52 1.97 -19.59 15.14
C SER A 52 2.54 -20.18 13.86
N CYS A 53 3.52 -19.52 13.25
CA CYS A 53 4.27 -19.98 12.10
C CYS A 53 5.72 -19.44 12.12
N PRO A 54 6.59 -19.99 12.99
CA PRO A 54 7.93 -19.44 13.23
C PRO A 54 8.82 -19.33 11.98
N ALA A 55 8.58 -20.16 10.96
CA ALA A 55 9.34 -20.15 9.71
C ALA A 55 8.78 -19.18 8.64
N ALA A 56 7.65 -18.52 8.88
CA ALA A 56 6.91 -17.78 7.85
C ALA A 56 7.77 -16.75 7.10
N LEU A 57 8.38 -15.83 7.83
CA LEU A 57 9.17 -14.73 7.22
C LEU A 57 10.41 -15.26 6.50
N LEU A 58 11.05 -16.31 7.03
CA LEU A 58 12.20 -16.94 6.39
C LEU A 58 11.80 -17.64 5.07
N THR A 59 10.65 -18.30 5.05
CA THR A 59 10.13 -18.94 3.84
C THR A 59 9.80 -17.92 2.76
N ILE A 60 9.12 -16.82 3.12
CA ILE A 60 8.80 -15.73 2.18
C ILE A 60 10.10 -15.17 1.59
N ARG A 61 11.06 -14.80 2.45
CA ARG A 61 12.36 -14.27 2.04
C ARG A 61 13.10 -15.19 1.08
N SER A 62 13.14 -16.48 1.37
CA SER A 62 13.87 -17.48 0.57
C SER A 62 13.24 -17.67 -0.81
N ALA A 63 11.90 -17.70 -0.86
CA ALA A 63 11.17 -17.81 -2.13
C ALA A 63 11.33 -16.55 -2.98
N VAL A 64 11.26 -15.36 -2.38
CA VAL A 64 11.51 -14.08 -3.07
C VAL A 64 12.95 -14.01 -3.58
N ALA A 65 13.94 -14.34 -2.75
CA ALA A 65 15.35 -14.36 -3.17
C ALA A 65 15.57 -15.29 -4.36
N THR A 66 14.94 -16.47 -4.35
CA THR A 66 15.00 -17.41 -5.48
C THR A 66 14.35 -16.82 -6.73
N ALA A 67 13.17 -16.20 -6.60
CA ALA A 67 12.46 -15.60 -7.72
C ALA A 67 13.23 -14.43 -8.34
N VAL A 68 13.83 -13.57 -7.51
CA VAL A 68 14.68 -12.45 -7.95
C VAL A 68 15.99 -12.93 -8.59
N LEU A 69 16.55 -14.04 -8.09
CA LEU A 69 17.76 -14.64 -8.69
C LEU A 69 17.48 -15.17 -10.11
N ILE A 70 16.29 -15.75 -10.34
CA ILE A 70 15.88 -16.28 -11.65
C ILE A 70 15.49 -15.15 -12.60
N ASP A 71 14.75 -14.16 -12.10
CA ASP A 71 14.32 -12.99 -12.85
C ASP A 71 14.46 -11.75 -11.96
N ARG A 72 15.51 -10.96 -12.19
CA ARG A 72 15.81 -9.78 -11.38
C ARG A 72 14.67 -8.75 -11.38
N ARG A 73 13.89 -8.66 -12.48
CA ARG A 73 12.71 -7.80 -12.58
C ARG A 73 11.58 -8.24 -11.65
N MET A 74 11.60 -9.47 -11.15
CA MET A 74 10.57 -9.97 -10.24
C MET A 74 10.52 -9.15 -8.94
N GLY A 75 11.65 -8.63 -8.46
CA GLY A 75 11.66 -7.80 -7.26
C GLY A 75 10.85 -6.51 -7.44
N ALA A 76 11.06 -5.81 -8.56
CA ALA A 76 10.25 -4.65 -8.92
C ALA A 76 8.76 -5.02 -9.13
N SER A 77 8.51 -6.21 -9.67
CA SER A 77 7.14 -6.70 -9.93
C SER A 77 6.36 -6.95 -8.64
N LEU A 78 6.99 -7.59 -7.65
CA LEU A 78 6.39 -7.87 -6.34
C LEU A 78 6.19 -6.60 -5.52
N LEU A 79 7.14 -5.67 -5.57
CA LEU A 79 6.99 -4.34 -4.97
C LEU A 79 5.77 -3.62 -5.55
N ARG A 80 5.65 -3.59 -6.89
CA ARG A 80 4.50 -2.98 -7.56
C ARG A 80 3.20 -3.70 -7.25
N LEU A 81 3.21 -5.03 -7.14
CA LEU A 81 2.03 -5.81 -6.79
C LEU A 81 1.49 -5.42 -5.40
N HIS A 82 2.37 -5.20 -4.43
CA HIS A 82 1.97 -4.68 -3.12
C HIS A 82 1.46 -3.23 -3.18
N PHE A 83 2.08 -2.34 -3.96
CA PHE A 83 1.55 -0.98 -4.17
C PHE A 83 0.12 -1.01 -4.73
N HIS A 84 -0.13 -1.88 -5.72
CA HIS A 84 -1.45 -2.03 -6.33
C HIS A 84 -2.49 -2.66 -5.38
N ASP A 85 -2.07 -3.51 -4.45
CA ASP A 85 -2.92 -4.02 -3.37
C ASP A 85 -3.23 -2.93 -2.33
N CYS A 86 -2.25 -2.09 -1.99
CA CYS A 86 -2.30 -1.15 -0.87
C CYS A 86 -3.15 0.11 -1.08
N PHE A 87 -4.03 0.05 -2.05
CA PHE A 87 -5.22 0.89 -2.10
C PHE A 87 -6.34 0.37 -1.17
N GLY A 88 -6.14 -0.82 -0.58
CA GLY A 88 -6.83 -1.43 0.58
C GLY A 88 -6.00 -2.45 1.40
N CYS A 89 -4.77 -2.80 0.97
CA CYS A 89 -3.81 -3.73 1.60
C CYS A 89 -4.45 -5.03 2.14
N ASP A 90 -5.35 -5.63 1.38
CA ASP A 90 -6.19 -6.75 1.80
C ASP A 90 -6.08 -7.95 0.84
N ALA A 91 -5.07 -7.94 -0.02
CA ALA A 91 -4.83 -8.93 -1.07
C ALA A 91 -6.02 -9.13 -2.04
N SER A 92 -6.92 -8.16 -2.15
CA SER A 92 -8.02 -8.15 -3.14
C SER A 92 -7.49 -8.24 -4.58
N VAL A 93 -6.32 -7.65 -4.86
CA VAL A 93 -5.66 -7.71 -6.17
C VAL A 93 -5.32 -9.14 -6.63
N LEU A 94 -5.25 -10.09 -5.70
CA LEU A 94 -4.91 -11.48 -6.00
C LEU A 94 -6.12 -12.32 -6.40
N LEU A 95 -7.34 -11.87 -6.12
CA LEU A 95 -8.57 -12.60 -6.49
C LEU A 95 -8.72 -12.68 -8.00
N ASP A 96 -9.01 -13.89 -8.49
CA ASP A 96 -9.46 -14.12 -9.86
C ASP A 96 -10.96 -13.80 -9.98
N ASP A 97 -11.42 -13.58 -11.22
CA ASP A 97 -12.83 -13.33 -11.51
C ASP A 97 -13.71 -14.51 -11.04
N THR A 98 -14.89 -14.19 -10.54
CA THR A 98 -15.91 -15.17 -10.16
C THR A 98 -17.24 -14.84 -10.81
N ALA A 99 -18.25 -15.72 -10.62
CA ALA A 99 -19.61 -15.43 -11.07
C ALA A 99 -20.26 -14.26 -10.29
N SER A 100 -19.77 -13.93 -9.09
CA SER A 100 -20.37 -12.91 -8.21
C SER A 100 -19.61 -11.58 -8.18
N PHE A 101 -18.36 -11.53 -8.62
CA PHE A 101 -17.59 -10.29 -8.76
C PHE A 101 -16.48 -10.39 -9.81
N THR A 102 -16.07 -9.23 -10.32
CA THR A 102 -14.90 -9.08 -11.20
C THR A 102 -13.68 -8.70 -10.36
N GLY A 103 -12.60 -9.48 -10.48
CA GLY A 103 -11.33 -9.23 -9.83
C GLY A 103 -10.61 -8.01 -10.40
N GLU A 104 -9.48 -7.64 -9.80
CA GLU A 104 -8.78 -6.39 -10.16
C GLU A 104 -7.79 -6.58 -11.31
N LYS A 105 -7.42 -7.82 -11.63
CA LYS A 105 -6.38 -8.13 -12.63
C LYS A 105 -6.73 -7.62 -14.03
N GLY A 106 -8.02 -7.49 -14.34
CA GLY A 106 -8.54 -6.92 -15.59
C GLY A 106 -8.66 -5.39 -15.61
N ALA A 107 -8.43 -4.68 -14.49
CA ALA A 107 -8.45 -3.22 -14.46
C ALA A 107 -7.35 -2.62 -15.34
N GLY A 108 -7.55 -1.42 -15.89
CA GLY A 108 -6.64 -0.76 -16.82
C GLY A 108 -5.18 -0.70 -16.35
N PRO A 109 -4.90 -0.28 -15.10
CA PRO A 109 -3.54 -0.27 -14.54
C PRO A 109 -2.89 -1.66 -14.39
N ASN A 110 -3.69 -2.72 -14.36
CA ASN A 110 -3.29 -4.09 -14.03
C ASN A 110 -3.17 -4.99 -15.27
N ALA A 111 -4.10 -4.83 -16.23
CA ALA A 111 -4.27 -5.72 -17.37
C ALA A 111 -3.03 -5.75 -18.28
N GLY A 112 -2.46 -6.95 -18.43
CA GLY A 112 -1.22 -7.15 -19.18
C GLY A 112 -0.04 -6.34 -18.63
N SER A 113 -0.05 -6.04 -17.33
CA SER A 113 0.91 -5.14 -16.68
C SER A 113 1.43 -5.71 -15.35
N LEU A 114 0.56 -6.01 -14.38
CA LEU A 114 0.97 -6.68 -13.13
C LEU A 114 1.44 -8.11 -13.41
N ARG A 115 2.40 -8.59 -12.61
CA ARG A 115 2.98 -9.94 -12.69
C ARG A 115 3.52 -10.37 -11.33
N GLY A 116 3.92 -11.64 -11.22
CA GLY A 116 4.45 -12.24 -9.97
C GLY A 116 3.40 -12.96 -9.13
N PHE A 117 2.16 -13.10 -9.63
CA PHE A 117 1.09 -13.83 -8.95
C PHE A 117 1.48 -15.30 -8.64
N ASP A 118 2.21 -15.94 -9.55
CA ASP A 118 2.75 -17.29 -9.44
C ASP A 118 3.78 -17.43 -8.30
N VAL A 119 4.60 -16.39 -8.08
CA VAL A 119 5.52 -16.35 -6.93
C VAL A 119 4.75 -16.30 -5.62
N ILE A 120 3.67 -15.50 -5.57
CA ILE A 120 2.80 -15.41 -4.39
C ILE A 120 2.08 -16.74 -4.15
N ASP A 121 1.58 -17.40 -5.20
CA ASP A 121 0.97 -18.72 -5.09
C ASP A 121 1.95 -19.76 -4.52
N ASN A 122 3.20 -19.77 -4.99
CA ASN A 122 4.22 -20.68 -4.50
C ASN A 122 4.56 -20.43 -3.02
N ILE A 123 4.73 -19.17 -2.63
CA ILE A 123 4.94 -18.79 -1.23
C ILE A 123 3.77 -19.28 -0.38
N LYS A 124 2.54 -19.01 -0.83
CA LYS A 124 1.33 -19.41 -0.10
C LYS A 124 1.24 -20.92 0.07
N MET A 125 1.50 -21.67 -0.99
CA MET A 125 1.51 -23.13 -0.96
C MET A 125 2.51 -23.66 0.08
N LEU A 126 3.74 -23.12 0.11
CA LEU A 126 4.75 -23.53 1.09
C LEU A 126 4.31 -23.22 2.53
N LEU A 127 3.72 -22.04 2.75
CA LEU A 127 3.22 -21.64 4.07
C LEU A 127 2.06 -22.53 4.53
N GLU A 128 1.10 -22.84 3.66
CA GLU A 128 -0.03 -23.72 4.01
C GLU A 128 0.40 -25.15 4.34
N LEU A 129 1.51 -25.65 3.77
CA LEU A 129 2.08 -26.94 4.14
C LEU A 129 2.68 -26.96 5.55
N MET A 130 3.18 -25.82 6.04
CA MET A 130 3.84 -25.73 7.35
C MET A 130 2.90 -25.27 8.46
N CYS A 131 2.05 -24.29 8.18
CA CYS A 131 1.16 -23.65 9.13
C CYS A 131 -0.19 -23.34 8.46
N PRO A 132 -1.05 -24.36 8.29
CA PRO A 132 -2.33 -24.22 7.61
C PRO A 132 -3.16 -23.04 8.14
N GLN A 133 -3.76 -22.27 7.24
CA GLN A 133 -4.67 -21.15 7.53
C GLN A 133 -4.13 -20.14 8.55
N THR A 134 -2.80 -19.92 8.57
CA THR A 134 -2.17 -19.02 9.55
C THR A 134 -1.76 -17.68 8.93
N VAL A 135 -1.02 -17.70 7.81
CA VAL A 135 -0.45 -16.48 7.20
C VAL A 135 -1.36 -15.96 6.08
N SER A 136 -1.83 -14.71 6.15
CA SER A 136 -2.67 -14.10 5.12
C SER A 136 -1.90 -13.82 3.83
N CYS A 137 -2.61 -13.77 2.71
CA CYS A 137 -2.03 -13.33 1.44
C CYS A 137 -1.64 -11.85 1.47
N ALA A 138 -2.36 -11.02 2.22
CA ALA A 138 -2.03 -9.60 2.43
C ALA A 138 -0.66 -9.43 3.12
N ASP A 139 -0.37 -10.22 4.16
CA ASP A 139 0.94 -10.17 4.80
C ASP A 139 2.05 -10.76 3.91
N ILE A 140 1.74 -11.78 3.10
CA ILE A 140 2.70 -12.30 2.10
C ILE A 140 3.12 -11.19 1.13
N LEU A 141 2.17 -10.40 0.61
CA LEU A 141 2.48 -9.29 -0.30
C LEU A 141 3.37 -8.23 0.35
N ALA A 142 3.05 -7.84 1.59
CA ALA A 142 3.81 -6.82 2.32
C ALA A 142 5.25 -7.26 2.60
N VAL A 143 5.45 -8.50 3.06
CA VAL A 143 6.79 -9.05 3.31
C VAL A 143 7.55 -9.27 2.00
N ALA A 144 6.87 -9.76 0.96
CA ALA A 144 7.50 -9.99 -0.34
C ALA A 144 8.00 -8.69 -0.99
N ALA A 145 7.27 -7.58 -0.82
CA ALA A 145 7.71 -6.28 -1.28
C ALA A 145 8.98 -5.81 -0.56
N ARG A 146 9.05 -5.93 0.77
CA ARG A 146 10.24 -5.58 1.56
C ARG A 146 11.44 -6.42 1.16
N ASP A 147 11.26 -7.75 1.13
CA ASP A 147 12.34 -8.65 0.78
C ASP A 147 12.82 -8.43 -0.66
N SER A 148 11.92 -8.08 -1.60
CA SER A 148 12.28 -7.72 -2.97
C SER A 148 13.19 -6.50 -3.04
N VAL A 149 12.88 -5.43 -2.30
CA VAL A 149 13.73 -4.23 -2.24
C VAL A 149 15.11 -4.57 -1.67
N ALA A 150 15.16 -5.35 -0.59
CA ALA A 150 16.42 -5.78 0.00
C ALA A 150 17.27 -6.65 -0.96
N GLN A 151 16.65 -7.55 -1.73
CA GLN A 151 17.36 -8.37 -2.74
C GLN A 151 17.92 -7.53 -3.90
N LEU A 152 17.34 -6.37 -4.16
CA LEU A 152 17.81 -5.41 -5.17
C LEU A 152 18.79 -4.38 -4.59
N GLY A 153 19.24 -4.53 -3.33
CA GLY A 153 20.23 -3.66 -2.70
C GLY A 153 19.65 -2.44 -1.98
N GLY A 154 18.33 -2.32 -1.90
CA GLY A 154 17.65 -1.19 -1.26
C GLY A 154 17.56 -1.28 0.26
N PRO A 155 16.90 -0.29 0.90
CA PRO A 155 16.71 -0.28 2.35
C PRO A 155 15.80 -1.43 2.80
N SER A 156 15.96 -1.82 4.06
CA SER A 156 15.02 -2.72 4.74
C SER A 156 14.20 -1.92 5.76
N TRP A 157 13.02 -2.42 6.11
CA TRP A 157 12.17 -1.89 7.17
C TRP A 157 11.45 -3.02 7.89
N THR A 158 10.97 -2.73 9.09
CA THR A 158 10.09 -3.62 9.85
C THR A 158 8.70 -3.57 9.24
N VAL A 159 8.22 -4.70 8.73
CA VAL A 159 6.88 -4.83 8.13
C VAL A 159 5.85 -5.03 9.25
N PRO A 160 4.87 -4.14 9.45
CA PRO A 160 3.76 -4.42 10.36
C PRO A 160 2.93 -5.60 9.82
N LEU A 161 2.53 -6.55 10.65
CA LEU A 161 1.84 -7.79 10.25
C LEU A 161 0.49 -7.97 10.97
N GLY A 162 -0.29 -8.97 10.53
CA GLY A 162 -1.60 -9.29 11.07
C GLY A 162 -2.77 -8.85 10.20
N ARG A 163 -2.51 -8.56 8.91
CA ARG A 163 -3.57 -8.30 7.93
C ARG A 163 -4.37 -9.57 7.67
N ARG A 164 -5.61 -9.37 7.23
CA ARG A 164 -6.51 -10.42 6.75
C ARG A 164 -6.89 -10.14 5.30
N ASP A 165 -7.33 -11.19 4.64
CA ASP A 165 -7.64 -11.17 3.24
C ASP A 165 -9.10 -10.73 2.99
N ALA A 166 -9.30 -9.91 1.98
CA ALA A 166 -10.61 -9.51 1.50
C ALA A 166 -11.36 -10.67 0.85
N THR A 167 -12.69 -10.62 0.97
CA THR A 167 -13.63 -11.56 0.33
C THR A 167 -14.26 -11.02 -0.94
N THR A 168 -13.83 -9.84 -1.39
CA THR A 168 -14.28 -9.15 -2.60
C THR A 168 -13.11 -8.39 -3.23
N ALA A 169 -13.26 -8.01 -4.49
CA ALA A 169 -12.32 -7.18 -5.23
C ALA A 169 -13.09 -6.06 -5.97
N SER A 170 -12.39 -4.99 -6.36
CA SER A 170 -13.04 -3.90 -7.10
C SER A 170 -12.18 -3.38 -8.26
N ALA A 171 -12.46 -3.90 -9.45
CA ALA A 171 -11.89 -3.38 -10.69
C ALA A 171 -12.18 -1.87 -10.89
N SER A 172 -13.34 -1.38 -10.43
CA SER A 172 -13.67 0.04 -10.52
C SER A 172 -12.79 0.90 -9.61
N LEU A 173 -12.54 0.48 -8.36
CA LEU A 173 -11.65 1.21 -7.45
C LEU A 173 -10.20 1.16 -7.94
N ALA A 174 -9.75 0.01 -8.46
CA ALA A 174 -8.44 -0.08 -9.09
C ALA A 174 -8.30 0.91 -10.27
N ASN A 175 -9.35 1.11 -11.08
CA ASN A 175 -9.33 2.08 -12.17
C ASN A 175 -9.38 3.54 -11.72
N SER A 176 -10.07 3.86 -10.61
CA SER A 176 -10.23 5.24 -10.14
C SER A 176 -9.08 5.72 -9.28
N ASP A 177 -8.52 4.83 -8.45
CA ASP A 177 -7.61 5.27 -7.40
C ASP A 177 -6.14 5.19 -7.83
N LEU A 178 -5.77 4.24 -8.68
CA LEU A 178 -4.38 4.06 -9.11
C LEU A 178 -3.96 5.17 -10.10
N PRO A 179 -2.87 5.91 -9.82
CA PRO A 179 -2.38 6.94 -10.71
C PRO A 179 -1.83 6.33 -12.02
N GLY A 180 -2.00 7.07 -13.12
CA GLY A 180 -1.53 6.66 -14.44
C GLY A 180 -0.15 7.22 -14.80
N PRO A 181 0.54 6.63 -15.80
CA PRO A 181 1.87 7.08 -16.21
C PRO A 181 1.87 8.50 -16.80
N THR A 182 0.72 9.01 -17.23
CA THR A 182 0.50 10.35 -17.80
C THR A 182 -0.05 11.37 -16.81
N SER A 183 -0.15 11.03 -15.51
CA SER A 183 -0.62 11.96 -14.49
C SER A 183 0.35 13.13 -14.30
N ASN A 184 -0.19 14.35 -14.21
CA ASN A 184 0.59 15.53 -13.81
C ASN A 184 0.80 15.57 -12.28
N LEU A 185 1.65 16.49 -11.80
CA LEU A 185 2.00 16.60 -10.38
C LEU A 185 0.78 16.77 -9.46
N ASN A 186 -0.18 17.63 -9.82
CA ASN A 186 -1.38 17.83 -9.01
C ASN A 186 -2.25 16.57 -8.94
N GLY A 187 -2.37 15.84 -10.06
CA GLY A 187 -3.05 14.54 -10.10
C GLY A 187 -2.40 13.54 -9.15
N LEU A 188 -1.07 13.43 -9.17
CA LEU A 188 -0.30 12.56 -8.28
C LEU A 188 -0.50 12.95 -6.81
N LEU A 189 -0.34 14.23 -6.48
CA LEU A 189 -0.54 14.74 -5.12
C LEU A 189 -1.95 14.42 -4.60
N ASN A 190 -2.98 14.63 -5.43
CA ASN A 190 -4.36 14.34 -5.08
C ASN A 190 -4.57 12.83 -4.84
N SER A 191 -4.16 11.96 -5.77
CA SER A 191 -4.29 10.50 -5.65
C SER A 191 -3.63 9.96 -4.38
N PHE A 192 -2.41 10.42 -4.07
CA PHE A 192 -1.70 10.00 -2.86
C PHE A 192 -2.33 10.59 -1.59
N SER A 193 -2.74 11.87 -1.60
CA SER A 193 -3.39 12.50 -0.44
C SER A 193 -4.73 11.85 -0.08
N ASN A 194 -5.48 11.33 -1.06
CA ASN A 194 -6.71 10.56 -0.84
C ASN A 194 -6.48 9.28 -0.03
N LYS A 195 -5.23 8.79 0.01
CA LYS A 195 -4.79 7.66 0.82
C LYS A 195 -3.99 8.08 2.08
N GLY A 196 -4.00 9.37 2.39
CA GLY A 196 -3.35 9.93 3.59
C GLY A 196 -1.85 10.14 3.44
N PHE A 197 -1.29 10.05 2.24
CA PHE A 197 0.13 10.33 2.00
C PHE A 197 0.42 11.82 1.90
N THR A 198 1.60 12.19 2.36
CA THR A 198 2.17 13.53 2.20
C THR A 198 2.89 13.65 0.84
N THR A 199 3.27 14.87 0.45
CA THR A 199 4.15 15.09 -0.70
C THR A 199 5.47 14.34 -0.57
N THR A 200 6.07 14.29 0.63
CA THR A 200 7.31 13.53 0.90
C THR A 200 7.11 12.05 0.64
N ASP A 201 6.01 11.47 1.13
CA ASP A 201 5.69 10.06 0.92
C ASP A 201 5.53 9.75 -0.58
N MET A 202 4.79 10.60 -1.30
CA MET A 202 4.57 10.44 -2.75
C MET A 202 5.89 10.45 -3.53
N VAL A 203 6.74 11.46 -3.31
CA VAL A 203 8.04 11.56 -3.99
C VAL A 203 8.97 10.42 -3.61
N ALA A 204 8.96 9.99 -2.33
CA ALA A 204 9.76 8.85 -1.89
C ALA A 204 9.33 7.56 -2.60
N LEU A 205 8.02 7.28 -2.62
CA LEU A 205 7.43 6.08 -3.23
C LEU A 205 7.58 6.06 -4.76
N SER A 206 7.55 7.21 -5.44
CA SER A 206 7.89 7.30 -6.87
C SER A 206 9.33 6.83 -7.14
N GLY A 207 10.23 6.94 -6.16
CA GLY A 207 11.57 6.37 -6.21
C GLY A 207 11.61 4.85 -6.43
N ALA A 208 10.51 4.12 -6.21
CA ALA A 208 10.41 2.69 -6.56
C ALA A 208 10.66 2.43 -8.06
N HIS A 209 10.52 3.45 -8.92
CA HIS A 209 10.87 3.39 -10.33
C HIS A 209 12.39 3.38 -10.60
N THR A 210 13.25 3.36 -9.57
CA THR A 210 14.68 3.00 -9.75
C THR A 210 14.87 1.60 -10.33
N VAL A 211 13.90 0.70 -10.16
CA VAL A 211 13.96 -0.67 -10.68
C VAL A 211 12.75 -1.01 -11.55
N GLY A 212 12.93 -2.01 -12.42
CA GLY A 212 11.85 -2.55 -13.24
C GLY A 212 11.76 -1.91 -14.61
N ARG A 213 10.66 -2.16 -15.32
CA ARG A 213 10.46 -1.76 -16.72
C ARG A 213 9.02 -1.31 -16.96
N ALA A 214 8.84 -0.32 -17.82
CA ALA A 214 7.55 0.07 -18.36
C ALA A 214 7.39 -0.39 -19.82
N GLN A 215 6.16 -0.60 -20.26
CA GLN A 215 5.86 -0.89 -21.65
C GLN A 215 5.89 0.40 -22.48
N CYS A 216 6.35 0.32 -23.74
CA CYS A 216 6.43 1.45 -24.66
C CYS A 216 5.12 2.25 -24.72
N ARG A 217 3.96 1.59 -24.71
CA ARG A 217 2.65 2.27 -24.68
C ARG A 217 2.48 3.29 -23.54
N ASN A 218 3.20 3.12 -22.43
CA ASN A 218 3.10 3.97 -21.24
C ASN A 218 4.05 5.19 -21.27
N CYS A 219 5.10 5.17 -22.10
CA CYS A 219 6.07 6.26 -22.21
C CYS A 219 6.13 6.91 -23.60
N ARG A 220 5.52 6.29 -24.63
CA ARG A 220 5.56 6.76 -26.02
C ARG A 220 5.14 8.21 -26.18
N ALA A 221 4.03 8.62 -25.55
CA ALA A 221 3.54 9.99 -25.66
C ALA A 221 4.61 10.99 -25.21
N ARG A 222 5.31 10.70 -24.10
CA ARG A 222 6.40 11.52 -23.60
C ARG A 222 7.61 11.55 -24.54
N ILE A 223 8.07 10.39 -25.02
CA ILE A 223 9.24 10.25 -25.92
C ILE A 223 9.10 11.11 -27.21
N TYR A 224 7.87 11.31 -27.68
CA TYR A 224 7.59 12.01 -28.93
C TYR A 224 7.02 13.43 -28.77
N ASN A 225 6.29 13.73 -27.70
CA ASN A 225 5.49 14.95 -27.60
C ASN A 225 5.88 15.89 -26.45
N ASP A 226 6.51 15.39 -25.39
CA ASP A 226 6.87 16.22 -24.24
C ASP A 226 8.11 17.06 -24.56
N THR A 227 8.18 18.27 -23.99
CA THR A 227 9.29 19.22 -24.20
C THR A 227 10.27 19.23 -23.03
N ASP A 228 9.91 18.60 -21.92
CA ASP A 228 10.69 18.48 -20.69
C ASP A 228 11.42 17.13 -20.62
N ILE A 229 12.04 16.74 -21.75
CA ILE A 229 12.81 15.51 -21.89
C ILE A 229 14.17 15.83 -22.52
N ASP A 230 15.25 15.23 -21.99
CA ASP A 230 16.55 15.31 -22.65
C ASP A 230 16.46 14.73 -24.07
N ALA A 231 16.89 15.51 -25.06
CA ALA A 231 16.71 15.16 -26.47
C ALA A 231 17.50 13.91 -26.88
N SER A 232 18.64 13.65 -26.24
CA SER A 232 19.46 12.47 -26.54
C SER A 232 18.85 11.21 -25.94
N PHE A 233 18.33 11.29 -24.72
CA PHE A 233 17.56 10.24 -24.07
C PHE A 233 16.27 9.91 -24.83
N ALA A 234 15.52 10.93 -25.26
CA ALA A 234 14.36 10.74 -26.12
C ALA A 234 14.74 9.98 -27.40
N ALA A 235 15.84 10.38 -28.04
CA ALA A 235 16.31 9.74 -29.27
C ALA A 235 16.75 8.28 -29.07
N SER A 236 17.39 7.94 -27.95
CA SER A 236 17.82 6.56 -27.68
C SER A 236 16.66 5.58 -27.50
N LEU A 237 15.53 6.05 -26.96
CA LEU A 237 14.33 5.22 -26.74
C LEU A 237 13.53 4.95 -28.02
N ARG A 238 13.67 5.78 -29.06
CA ARG A 238 12.85 5.66 -30.29
C ARG A 238 13.12 4.39 -31.11
N GLY A 239 14.27 3.75 -30.90
CA GLY A 239 14.61 2.49 -31.55
C GLY A 239 13.79 1.32 -31.04
N SER A 240 13.64 1.21 -29.71
CA SER A 240 12.89 0.16 -29.02
C SER A 240 11.42 0.50 -28.78
N CYS A 241 11.09 1.81 -28.74
CA CYS A 241 9.73 2.32 -28.64
C CYS A 241 9.37 3.20 -29.85
N PRO A 242 8.97 2.60 -30.98
CA PRO A 242 8.62 3.33 -32.19
C PRO A 242 7.31 4.14 -32.01
N ALA A 243 7.15 5.18 -32.85
CA ALA A 243 5.99 6.07 -32.84
C ALA A 243 4.66 5.34 -33.07
N GLN A 244 4.70 4.18 -33.71
CA GLN A 244 3.55 3.31 -33.96
C GLN A 244 3.97 1.83 -33.80
N GLY A 245 3.11 1.03 -33.18
CA GLY A 245 3.39 -0.37 -32.90
C GLY A 245 4.38 -0.58 -31.74
N GLY A 246 4.75 -1.84 -31.49
CA GLY A 246 5.72 -2.19 -30.44
C GLY A 246 5.24 -1.91 -29.01
N ASP A 247 3.93 -1.83 -28.77
CA ASP A 247 3.34 -1.41 -27.49
C ASP A 247 3.88 -2.16 -26.26
N GLY A 248 4.18 -3.45 -26.41
CA GLY A 248 4.69 -4.31 -25.35
C GLY A 248 6.20 -4.30 -25.15
N ALA A 249 6.97 -3.57 -25.97
CA ALA A 249 8.41 -3.42 -25.79
C ALA A 249 8.70 -2.81 -24.41
N LEU A 250 9.75 -3.25 -23.74
CA LEU A 250 10.03 -2.91 -22.36
C LEU A 250 11.20 -1.94 -22.28
N GLU A 251 10.97 -0.79 -21.67
CA GLU A 251 11.98 0.22 -21.38
C GLU A 251 12.32 0.24 -19.89
N PRO A 252 13.60 0.39 -19.52
CA PRO A 252 14.00 0.59 -18.13
C PRO A 252 13.44 1.88 -17.56
N LEU A 253 12.82 1.78 -16.37
CA LEU A 253 12.33 2.95 -15.63
C LEU A 253 13.50 3.83 -15.16
N ASP A 254 14.64 3.20 -14.84
CA ASP A 254 15.93 3.83 -14.59
C ASP A 254 16.95 3.31 -15.60
N GLU A 255 17.46 4.18 -16.48
CA GLU A 255 18.46 3.76 -17.47
C GLU A 255 19.88 3.62 -16.88
N SER A 256 20.14 4.21 -15.72
CA SER A 256 21.46 4.27 -15.10
C SER A 256 21.77 2.98 -14.34
N SER A 257 20.81 2.45 -13.59
CA SER A 257 20.94 1.20 -12.81
C SER A 257 19.64 0.38 -12.83
N PRO A 258 19.22 -0.13 -14.00
CA PRO A 258 17.86 -0.65 -14.22
C PRO A 258 17.41 -1.80 -13.31
N ASP A 259 18.34 -2.45 -12.61
CA ASP A 259 18.12 -3.64 -11.78
C ASP A 259 18.70 -3.51 -10.36
N ASP A 260 19.09 -2.30 -9.94
CA ASP A 260 19.56 -2.02 -8.58
C ASP A 260 18.68 -0.95 -7.93
N PHE A 261 18.34 -1.14 -6.65
CA PHE A 261 17.45 -0.24 -5.92
C PHE A 261 18.27 0.87 -5.26
N ASP A 262 18.49 1.96 -5.99
CA ASP A 262 19.32 3.08 -5.57
C ASP A 262 18.67 4.43 -5.88
N ASN A 263 19.38 5.54 -5.65
CA ASN A 263 18.82 6.87 -5.83
C ASN A 263 19.07 7.48 -7.24
N THR A 264 19.55 6.70 -8.22
CA THR A 264 19.80 7.25 -9.56
C THR A 264 18.53 7.68 -10.27
N TYR A 265 17.37 7.13 -9.89
CA TYR A 265 16.06 7.60 -10.34
C TYR A 265 15.94 9.12 -10.21
N PHE A 266 16.27 9.68 -9.05
CA PHE A 266 16.19 11.11 -8.81
C PHE A 266 17.27 11.89 -9.57
N GLY A 267 18.45 11.29 -9.76
CA GLY A 267 19.49 11.85 -10.64
C GLY A 267 19.02 11.99 -12.08
N ASN A 268 18.31 10.98 -12.60
CA ASN A 268 17.72 10.99 -13.93
C ASN A 268 16.66 12.10 -14.05
N LEU A 269 15.80 12.31 -13.03
CA LEU A 269 14.82 13.40 -13.05
C LEU A 269 15.48 14.78 -13.15
N VAL A 270 16.56 15.00 -12.39
CA VAL A 270 17.35 16.25 -12.44
C VAL A 270 17.99 16.45 -13.83
N ALA A 271 18.33 15.37 -14.51
CA ALA A 271 18.87 15.37 -15.86
C ALA A 271 17.79 15.41 -16.97
N TRP A 272 16.50 15.51 -16.63
CA TRP A 272 15.36 15.43 -17.58
C TRP A 272 15.19 14.08 -18.28
N ARG A 273 15.63 13.01 -17.60
CA ARG A 273 15.68 11.62 -18.09
C ARG A 273 14.72 10.69 -17.33
N GLY A 274 13.69 11.23 -16.67
CA GLY A 274 12.59 10.38 -16.17
C GLY A 274 11.88 9.68 -17.32
N LEU A 275 11.51 8.40 -17.20
CA LEU A 275 10.90 7.68 -18.34
C LEU A 275 9.45 8.10 -18.58
N LEU A 276 8.62 8.09 -17.52
CA LEU A 276 7.20 8.39 -17.61
C LEU A 276 6.96 9.89 -17.44
N HIS A 277 5.84 10.38 -17.98
CA HIS A 277 5.41 11.76 -17.76
C HIS A 277 5.22 12.06 -16.27
N SER A 278 4.59 11.13 -15.54
CA SER A 278 4.43 11.19 -14.09
C SER A 278 5.75 11.24 -13.31
N ASP A 279 6.83 10.63 -13.83
CA ASP A 279 8.15 10.72 -13.21
C ASP A 279 8.72 12.13 -13.36
N GLN A 280 8.75 12.64 -14.58
CA GLN A 280 9.33 13.95 -14.85
C GLN A 280 8.49 15.09 -14.25
N ALA A 281 7.18 14.89 -14.07
CA ALA A 281 6.31 15.85 -13.38
C ALA A 281 6.77 16.19 -11.95
N LEU A 282 7.61 15.35 -11.32
CA LEU A 282 8.18 15.60 -9.99
C LEU A 282 9.31 16.64 -10.02
N PHE A 283 9.89 16.95 -11.18
CA PHE A 283 10.99 17.90 -11.30
C PHE A 283 10.84 18.78 -12.53
N SER A 284 10.68 20.09 -12.31
CA SER A 284 10.53 21.08 -13.38
C SER A 284 11.72 22.04 -13.52
N GLY A 285 12.83 21.77 -12.82
CA GLY A 285 14.09 22.52 -12.99
C GLY A 285 14.05 23.99 -12.54
N GLY A 286 12.94 24.44 -11.95
CA GLY A 286 12.84 25.70 -11.23
C GLY A 286 12.77 27.01 -12.04
N GLY A 287 12.24 27.00 -13.26
CA GLY A 287 11.86 28.24 -13.94
C GLY A 287 10.84 29.06 -13.13
N GLY A 288 11.25 30.21 -12.58
CA GLY A 288 10.38 31.23 -11.98
C GLY A 288 9.77 30.91 -10.60
N GLY A 289 10.21 29.85 -9.91
CA GLY A 289 9.69 29.51 -8.58
C GLY A 289 10.02 28.13 -8.00
N GLY A 290 10.65 27.22 -8.77
CA GLY A 290 10.80 25.83 -8.33
C GLY A 290 9.49 25.03 -8.50
N GLY A 291 9.54 23.84 -9.06
CA GLY A 291 8.44 22.88 -8.89
C GLY A 291 8.26 22.57 -7.40
N ALA A 292 7.03 22.32 -6.95
CA ALA A 292 6.72 22.11 -5.52
C ALA A 292 7.51 20.95 -4.88
N THR A 293 8.01 20.02 -5.71
CA THR A 293 8.77 18.82 -5.33
C THR A 293 10.26 18.90 -5.68
N ASP A 294 10.73 19.94 -6.39
CA ASP A 294 12.11 20.04 -6.89
C ASP A 294 13.16 19.92 -5.77
N GLY A 295 12.93 20.58 -4.64
CA GLY A 295 13.84 20.55 -3.50
C GLY A 295 13.98 19.15 -2.89
N LEU A 296 12.91 18.37 -2.94
CA LEU A 296 12.85 17.01 -2.41
C LEU A 296 13.55 16.04 -3.37
N VAL A 297 13.32 16.17 -4.69
CA VAL A 297 14.03 15.41 -5.73
C VAL A 297 15.54 15.65 -5.64
N ARG A 298 16.02 16.90 -5.55
CA ARG A 298 17.45 17.20 -5.41
C ARG A 298 18.05 16.63 -4.12
N ALA A 299 17.29 16.62 -3.03
CA ALA A 299 17.72 16.04 -1.78
C ALA A 299 17.91 14.52 -1.88
N TYR A 300 16.99 13.82 -2.52
CA TYR A 300 17.12 12.38 -2.73
C TYR A 300 18.22 12.03 -3.74
N ALA A 301 18.37 12.81 -4.81
CA ALA A 301 19.47 12.65 -5.76
C ALA A 301 20.86 12.80 -5.10
N SER A 302 20.97 13.63 -4.06
CA SER A 302 22.24 13.87 -3.35
C SER A 302 22.48 12.95 -2.14
N SER A 303 21.46 12.24 -1.66
CA SER A 303 21.58 11.38 -0.48
C SER A 303 20.68 10.15 -0.58
N ALA A 304 21.31 9.01 -0.90
CA ALA A 304 20.67 7.70 -0.89
C ALA A 304 20.13 7.33 0.50
N ASP A 305 20.86 7.65 1.57
CA ASP A 305 20.43 7.39 2.95
C ASP A 305 19.14 8.12 3.30
N ARG A 306 19.04 9.41 2.92
CA ARG A 306 17.83 10.20 3.17
C ARG A 306 16.63 9.62 2.42
N TRP A 307 16.79 9.32 1.14
CA TRP A 307 15.73 8.70 0.37
C TRP A 307 15.35 7.33 0.92
N GLY A 308 16.33 6.49 1.25
CA GLY A 308 16.08 5.15 1.78
C GLY A 308 15.30 5.17 3.10
N SER A 309 15.58 6.13 3.99
CA SER A 309 14.83 6.34 5.23
C SER A 309 13.39 6.77 4.95
N ASP A 310 13.18 7.76 4.09
CA ASP A 310 11.84 8.26 3.76
C ASP A 310 11.02 7.21 2.97
N PHE A 311 11.67 6.42 2.10
CA PHE A 311 11.07 5.30 1.38
C PHE A 311 10.61 4.21 2.35
N ALA A 312 11.47 3.79 3.28
CA ALA A 312 11.12 2.81 4.31
C ALA A 312 9.93 3.27 5.17
N ALA A 313 9.92 4.54 5.60
CA ALA A 313 8.81 5.10 6.36
C ALA A 313 7.50 5.13 5.55
N ALA A 314 7.58 5.53 4.27
CA ALA A 314 6.42 5.56 3.38
C ALA A 314 5.88 4.15 3.07
N MET A 315 6.74 3.13 2.95
CA MET A 315 6.34 1.73 2.78
C MET A 315 5.61 1.18 4.03
N VAL A 316 6.09 1.49 5.23
CA VAL A 316 5.40 1.12 6.49
C VAL A 316 4.03 1.78 6.57
N LYS A 317 3.94 3.06 6.21
CA LYS A 317 2.69 3.81 6.15
C LYS A 317 1.73 3.23 5.12
N MET A 318 2.22 2.91 3.92
CA MET A 318 1.45 2.29 2.85
C MET A 318 0.84 0.98 3.30
N ALA A 319 1.63 0.11 3.93
CA ALA A 319 1.17 -1.18 4.41
C ALA A 319 0.09 -1.05 5.52
N SER A 320 -0.13 0.14 6.06
CA SER A 320 -1.12 0.42 7.12
C SER A 320 -2.43 1.05 6.59
N ILE A 321 -2.61 1.13 5.27
CA ILE A 321 -3.83 1.68 4.66
C ILE A 321 -4.98 0.69 4.81
N SER A 322 -6.00 1.09 5.58
CA SER A 322 -7.29 0.40 5.72
C SER A 322 -7.23 -1.14 5.88
N PRO A 323 -6.32 -1.70 6.71
CA PRO A 323 -6.14 -3.15 6.76
C PRO A 323 -7.38 -3.83 7.36
N LEU A 324 -7.72 -5.01 6.84
CA LEU A 324 -8.60 -5.93 7.53
C LEU A 324 -7.83 -6.61 8.66
N THR A 325 -8.35 -6.59 9.88
CA THR A 325 -7.69 -7.16 11.06
C THR A 325 -8.69 -7.87 11.98
N GLY A 326 -8.18 -8.62 12.96
CA GLY A 326 -9.00 -9.31 13.95
C GLY A 326 -9.85 -10.40 13.33
N THR A 327 -11.17 -10.21 13.28
CA THR A 327 -12.12 -11.14 12.66
C THR A 327 -12.68 -10.64 11.32
N ASN A 328 -12.25 -9.47 10.84
CA ASN A 328 -12.69 -8.93 9.56
C ASN A 328 -11.89 -9.56 8.42
N GLY A 329 -12.57 -10.06 7.39
CA GLY A 329 -11.93 -10.85 6.32
C GLY A 329 -11.52 -12.25 6.77
N GLU A 330 -10.65 -12.89 5.99
CA GLU A 330 -10.25 -14.29 6.20
C GLU A 330 -8.74 -14.53 6.11
N ILE A 331 -8.30 -15.75 6.40
CA ILE A 331 -6.99 -16.23 5.97
C ILE A 331 -7.26 -17.20 4.83
N ARG A 332 -7.04 -16.76 3.59
CA ARG A 332 -7.30 -17.62 2.42
C ARG A 332 -6.33 -18.77 2.39
N VAL A 333 -6.76 -19.97 2.00
CA VAL A 333 -5.85 -21.10 1.73
C VAL A 333 -5.20 -20.95 0.34
N ASN A 334 -5.91 -20.33 -0.59
CA ASN A 334 -5.44 -20.04 -1.94
C ASN A 334 -5.67 -18.56 -2.23
N CYS A 335 -4.61 -17.81 -2.52
CA CYS A 335 -4.70 -16.35 -2.70
C CYS A 335 -5.56 -15.91 -3.91
N ARG A 336 -5.96 -16.83 -4.79
CA ARG A 336 -6.77 -16.52 -5.97
C ARG A 336 -8.26 -16.57 -5.74
N ARG A 337 -8.72 -17.11 -4.62
CA ARG A 337 -10.15 -17.31 -4.35
C ARG A 337 -10.47 -17.19 -2.87
N VAL A 338 -11.69 -16.75 -2.59
CA VAL A 338 -12.28 -16.81 -1.25
C VAL A 338 -12.39 -18.29 -0.82
N ASN A 339 -12.27 -18.57 0.49
CA ASN A 339 -12.37 -19.94 1.03
C ASN A 339 -13.72 -20.62 0.78
#